data_AF-A0A6P0MCW3-F1
#
_entry.id   AF-A0A6P0MCW3-F1
#
_cell.length_a   1.000
_cell.length_b   1.000
_cell.length_c   1.000
_cell.angle_alpha   90.00
_cell.angle_beta   90.00
_cell.angle_gamma   90.00
#
_symmetry.space_group_name_H-M   'P 1'
#
loop_
_entity.id
_entity.type
_entity.pdbx_description
1 polymer ?
#
loop_
_entity_poly.entity_id
_entity_poly.type
_entity_poly.pdbx_seq_one_letter_code
_entity_poly.pdbx_strand_id
1 'polypeptide(L)'
;MMTLPFELQQSFEERLNRYQQERRMPLLSHMEIRGIQRGVVQNSRESVIEALTVRFEVVPLEVSEVINQIEDVSVLKELHRRAIVIGSMVEFQQLQELRIEKEEN
;
A
#
# COMPACT_ATOMS: atom_id res chain seq x y z
N MET A 1 5.96 -25.18 13.95
CA MET A 1 4.66 -24.50 13.97
C MET A 1 3.59 -25.53 14.30
N MET A 2 2.65 -25.21 15.20
CA MET A 2 1.48 -26.07 15.46
C MET A 2 0.41 -25.74 14.41
N THR A 3 0.30 -26.54 13.35
CA THR A 3 -0.78 -26.42 12.37
C THR A 3 -1.93 -27.32 12.78
N LEU A 4 -3.15 -26.78 12.80
CA LEU A 4 -4.35 -27.58 13.03
C LEU A 4 -4.52 -28.62 11.90
N PRO A 5 -4.90 -29.86 12.23
CA PRO A 5 -5.36 -30.83 11.24
C PRO A 5 -6.51 -30.25 10.40
N PHE A 6 -6.52 -30.56 9.10
CA PHE A 6 -7.45 -29.98 8.10
C PHE A 6 -8.94 -30.03 8.52
N GLU A 7 -9.38 -31.15 9.07
CA GLU A 7 -10.75 -31.36 9.58
C GLU A 7 -11.12 -30.35 10.70
N LEU A 8 -10.18 -30.08 11.60
CA LEU A 8 -10.38 -29.14 12.70
C LEU A 8 -10.37 -27.69 12.20
N GLN A 9 -9.58 -27.38 11.17
CA GLN A 9 -9.60 -26.07 10.53
C GLN A 9 -10.95 -25.82 9.83
N GLN A 10 -11.45 -26.77 9.04
CA GLN A 10 -12.74 -26.64 8.37
C GLN A 10 -13.90 -26.44 9.36
N SER A 11 -13.98 -27.30 10.39
CA SER A 11 -15.05 -27.19 11.39
C SER A 11 -14.98 -25.90 12.21
N PHE A 12 -13.79 -25.33 12.39
CA PHE A 12 -13.60 -24.02 13.01
C PHE A 12 -14.11 -22.90 12.11
N GLU A 13 -13.72 -22.88 10.83
CA GLU A 13 -14.16 -21.86 9.86
C GLU A 13 -15.69 -21.85 9.68
N GLU A 14 -16.33 -23.01 9.63
CA GLU A 14 -17.79 -23.13 9.56
C GLU A 14 -18.51 -22.56 10.80
N ARG A 15 -17.97 -22.80 11.99
CA ARG A 15 -18.51 -22.22 13.23
C ARG A 15 -18.34 -20.71 13.23
N LEU A 16 -17.20 -20.22 12.74
CA LEU A 16 -16.92 -18.79 12.65
C LEU A 16 -17.91 -18.08 11.73
N ASN A 17 -18.16 -18.67 10.55
CA ASN A 17 -19.11 -18.14 9.58
C ASN A 17 -20.54 -18.08 10.13
N ARG A 18 -21.01 -19.15 10.80
CA ARG A 18 -22.32 -19.15 11.46
C ARG A 18 -22.43 -18.04 12.50
N TYR A 19 -21.40 -17.87 13.33
CA TYR A 19 -21.38 -16.83 14.36
C TYR A 19 -21.47 -15.41 13.78
N GLN A 20 -20.78 -15.15 12.65
CA GLN A 20 -20.87 -13.87 11.95
C GLN A 20 -22.27 -13.60 11.38
N GLN A 21 -22.91 -14.63 10.79
CA GLN A 21 -24.25 -14.53 10.21
C GLN A 21 -25.32 -14.28 11.27
N GLU A 22 -25.28 -15.04 12.38
CA GLU A 22 -26.26 -14.95 13.46
C GLU A 22 -26.19 -13.60 14.19
N ARG A 23 -24.97 -13.11 14.45
CA ARG A 23 -24.78 -11.86 15.20
C ARG A 23 -24.73 -10.61 14.33
N ARG A 24 -24.72 -10.75 12.99
CA ARG A 24 -24.51 -9.66 12.01
C ARG A 24 -23.34 -8.75 12.37
N MET A 25 -22.30 -9.29 13.01
CA MET A 25 -21.13 -8.53 13.42
C MET A 25 -19.92 -8.98 12.60
N PRO A 26 -19.24 -8.07 11.90
CA PRO A 26 -17.98 -8.40 11.24
C PRO A 26 -16.90 -8.68 12.29
N LEU A 27 -15.93 -9.54 11.96
CA LEU A 27 -14.78 -9.82 12.84
C LEU A 27 -13.90 -8.59 13.06
N LEU A 28 -13.82 -7.74 12.03
CA LEU A 28 -13.10 -6.49 12.06
C LEU A 28 -14.10 -5.34 12.05
N SER A 29 -13.89 -4.40 12.95
CA SER A 29 -14.51 -3.09 12.95
C SER A 29 -14.18 -2.34 11.65
N HIS A 30 -15.12 -1.52 11.18
CA HIS A 30 -14.87 -0.58 10.08
C HIS A 30 -13.65 0.32 10.35
N MET A 31 -13.37 0.64 11.62
CA MET A 31 -12.18 1.41 12.00
C MET A 31 -10.89 0.61 11.80
N GLU A 32 -10.90 -0.69 12.06
CA GLU A 32 -9.74 -1.57 11.84
C GLU A 32 -9.47 -1.73 10.33
N ILE A 33 -10.52 -1.95 9.53
CA ILE A 33 -10.40 -2.01 8.07
C ILE A 33 -9.81 -0.71 7.51
N ARG A 34 -10.33 0.44 7.96
CA ARG A 34 -9.80 1.76 7.57
C ARG A 34 -8.35 1.95 8.02
N GLY A 35 -8.01 1.48 9.22
CA GLY A 35 -6.64 1.52 9.73
C GLY A 35 -5.67 0.73 8.85
N ILE A 36 -6.04 -0.49 8.46
CA ILE A 36 -5.26 -1.33 7.55
C ILE A 36 -5.08 -0.63 6.20
N GLN A 37 -6.15 -0.11 5.61
CA GLN A 37 -6.09 0.60 4.31
C GLN A 37 -5.14 1.80 4.36
N ARG A 38 -5.25 2.64 5.41
CA ARG A 38 -4.36 3.79 5.61
C ARG A 38 -2.91 3.35 5.81
N GLY A 39 -2.68 2.30 6.60
CA GLY A 39 -1.35 1.75 6.82
C GLY A 39 -0.70 1.25 5.53
N VAL A 40 -1.46 0.58 4.64
CA VAL A 40 -0.95 0.14 3.34
C VAL A 40 -0.53 1.32 2.46
N VAL A 41 -1.34 2.37 2.40
CA VAL A 41 -1.02 3.58 1.62
C VAL A 41 0.21 4.28 2.20
N GLN A 42 0.24 4.51 3.51
CA GLN A 42 1.36 5.17 4.19
C GLN A 42 2.67 4.41 3.99
N ASN A 43 2.68 3.10 4.26
CA ASN A 43 3.87 2.28 4.07
C ASN A 43 4.35 2.28 2.62
N SER A 44 3.43 2.32 1.65
CA SER A 44 3.79 2.40 0.23
C SER A 44 4.44 3.74 -0.12
N ARG A 45 3.99 4.86 0.46
CA ARG A 45 4.63 6.18 0.30
C ARG A 45 6.02 6.20 0.91
N GLU A 46 6.15 5.71 2.14
CA GLU A 46 7.43 5.59 2.85
C GLU A 46 8.43 4.76 2.04
N SER A 47 7.99 3.62 1.47
CA SER A 47 8.85 2.76 0.63
C SER A 47 9.39 3.49 -0.61
N VAL A 48 8.59 4.35 -1.26
CA VAL A 48 9.06 5.14 -2.42
C VAL A 48 10.10 6.15 -1.96
N ILE A 49 9.80 6.91 -0.90
CA ILE A 49 10.69 7.96 -0.39
C ILE A 49 12.00 7.35 0.12
N GLU A 50 11.95 6.22 0.82
CA GLU A 50 13.12 5.51 1.30
C GLU A 50 14.01 5.05 0.13
N ALA A 51 13.43 4.45 -0.92
CA ALA A 51 14.18 4.04 -2.10
C ALA A 51 14.88 5.23 -2.78
N LEU A 52 14.19 6.37 -2.89
CA LEU A 52 14.79 7.60 -3.45
C LEU A 52 15.89 8.16 -2.54
N THR A 53 15.67 8.19 -1.23
CA THR A 53 16.64 8.65 -0.23
C THR A 53 17.91 7.80 -0.27
N VAL A 54 17.77 6.47 -0.32
CA VAL A 54 18.92 5.55 -0.36
C VAL A 54 19.75 5.75 -1.63
N ARG A 55 19.12 6.06 -2.76
CA ARG A 55 19.82 6.17 -4.05
C ARG A 55 20.38 7.54 -4.36
N PHE A 56 19.70 8.59 -3.92
CA PHE A 56 20.02 9.96 -4.32
C PHE A 56 20.40 10.86 -3.14
N GLU A 57 20.45 10.31 -1.92
CA GLU A 57 20.75 10.95 -0.62
C GLU A 57 19.75 12.03 -0.18
N VAL A 58 19.34 12.90 -1.10
CA VAL A 58 18.40 14.00 -0.86
C VAL A 58 17.21 13.86 -1.78
N VAL A 59 16.02 13.79 -1.18
CA VAL A 59 14.74 13.86 -1.90
C VAL A 59 14.20 15.28 -1.78
N PRO A 60 13.96 15.98 -2.91
CA PRO A 60 13.34 17.30 -2.89
C PRO A 60 11.98 17.29 -2.19
N LEU A 61 11.67 18.36 -1.45
CA LEU A 61 10.43 18.46 -0.67
C LEU A 61 9.21 18.31 -1.58
N GLU A 62 9.27 18.92 -2.76
CA GLU A 62 8.22 18.90 -3.77
C GLU A 62 7.86 17.46 -4.19
N VAL A 63 8.87 16.60 -4.37
CA VAL A 63 8.68 15.19 -4.73
C VAL A 63 8.01 14.42 -3.58
N SER A 64 8.43 14.68 -2.35
CA SER A 64 7.84 14.03 -1.17
C SER A 64 6.37 14.46 -0.95
N GLU A 65 6.04 15.73 -1.21
CA GLU A 65 4.69 16.26 -1.10
C GLU A 65 3.76 15.65 -2.14
N VAL A 66 4.21 15.52 -3.39
CA VAL A 66 3.46 14.84 -4.45
C VAL A 66 3.20 13.38 -4.09
N ILE A 67 4.23 12.64 -3.67
CA ILE A 67 4.07 11.22 -3.26
C ILE A 67 3.08 11.09 -2.10
N ASN A 68 3.11 12.02 -1.15
CA ASN A 68 2.21 12.02 0.01
C ASN A 68 0.75 12.34 -0.32
N GLN A 69 0.45 12.84 -1.52
CA GLN A 69 -0.92 13.06 -1.99
C GLN A 69 -1.51 11.84 -2.71
N ILE A 70 -0.67 10.88 -3.14
CA ILE A 70 -1.12 9.70 -3.90
C ILE A 70 -1.83 8.71 -2.96
N GLU A 71 -3.09 8.39 -3.25
CA GLU A 71 -3.86 7.38 -2.51
C GLU A 71 -3.84 5.99 -3.17
N ASP A 72 -3.58 5.91 -4.47
CA ASP A 72 -3.54 4.62 -5.18
C ASP A 72 -2.23 3.87 -4.90
N VAL A 73 -2.36 2.77 -4.16
CA VAL A 73 -1.27 1.85 -3.82
C VAL A 73 -0.60 1.26 -5.06
N SER A 74 -1.32 1.06 -6.15
CA SER A 74 -0.78 0.51 -7.40
C SER A 74 0.18 1.50 -8.06
N VAL A 75 -0.19 2.79 -8.05
CA VAL A 75 0.67 3.88 -8.52
C VAL A 75 1.93 3.96 -7.67
N LEU A 76 1.79 3.93 -6.34
CA LEU A 76 2.92 3.95 -5.41
C LEU A 76 3.87 2.76 -5.60
N LYS A 77 3.35 1.55 -5.80
CA LYS A 77 4.18 0.36 -6.07
C LYS A 77 4.98 0.49 -7.36
N GLU A 78 4.38 1.04 -8.41
CA GLU A 78 5.11 1.28 -9.67
C GLU A 78 6.17 2.37 -9.49
N LEU A 79 5.85 3.46 -8.80
CA LEU A 79 6.83 4.49 -8.47
C LEU A 79 7.99 3.93 -7.65
N HIS A 80 7.73 3.03 -6.71
CA HIS A 80 8.77 2.37 -5.94
C HIS A 80 9.69 1.52 -6.82
N ARG A 81 9.13 0.71 -7.74
CA ARG A 81 9.93 -0.06 -8.71
C ARG A 81 10.79 0.85 -9.58
N ARG A 82 10.24 1.98 -10.04
CA ARG A 82 10.95 2.97 -10.85
C ARG A 82 12.05 3.66 -10.05
N ALA A 83 11.78 4.04 -8.80
CA ALA A 83 12.75 4.64 -7.90
C ALA A 83 13.99 3.75 -7.71
N ILE A 84 13.85 2.42 -7.76
CA ILE A 84 14.96 1.47 -7.66
C ILE A 84 15.82 1.40 -8.94
N VAL A 85 15.22 1.63 -10.12
CA VAL A 85 15.89 1.40 -11.42
C VAL A 85 16.42 2.68 -12.07
N ILE A 86 15.73 3.81 -11.89
CA ILE A 86 15.98 5.05 -12.64
C ILE A 86 17.39 5.62 -12.43
N GLY A 87 17.96 6.28 -13.45
CA GLY A 87 19.36 6.71 -13.40
C GLY A 87 19.60 7.99 -12.60
N SER A 88 18.57 8.83 -12.48
CA SER A 88 18.68 10.13 -11.80
C SER A 88 17.35 10.60 -11.20
N MET A 89 17.43 11.59 -10.30
CA MET A 89 16.26 12.25 -9.73
C MET A 89 15.47 13.06 -10.78
N VAL A 90 16.15 13.65 -11.77
CA VAL A 90 15.51 14.46 -12.83
C VAL A 90 14.61 13.59 -13.70
N GLU A 91 15.09 12.40 -14.10
CA GLU A 91 14.29 11.43 -14.85
C GLU A 91 13.06 10.97 -14.04
N PHE A 92 13.20 10.86 -12.72
CA PHE A 92 12.10 10.49 -11.84
C PHE A 92 11.00 11.56 -11.79
N GLN A 93 11.39 12.83 -11.71
CA GLN A 93 10.46 13.96 -11.73
C GLN A 93 9.69 14.05 -13.05
N GLN A 94 10.39 13.94 -14.19
CA GLN A 94 9.75 13.93 -15.51
C GLN A 94 8.72 12.79 -15.65
N LEU A 95 9.05 11.61 -15.12
CA LEU A 95 8.13 10.47 -15.15
C LEU A 95 6.90 10.69 -14.28
N GLN A 96 7.02 11.40 -13.15
CA GLN A 96 5.86 11.78 -12.34
C GLN A 96 4.95 12.78 -13.09
N GLU A 97 5.52 13.83 -13.68
CA GLU A 97 4.77 14.84 -14.45
C GLU A 97 3.98 14.21 -15.60
N LEU A 98 4.61 13.31 -16.37
CA LEU A 98 3.98 12.55 -17.46
C LEU A 98 2.80 11.67 -17.02
N ARG A 99 2.71 11.33 -15.72
CA ARG A 99 1.61 10.52 -15.18
C ARG A 99 0.47 11.39 -14.65
N ILE A 100 0.77 12.56 -14.10
CA ILE A 100 -0.25 13.54 -13.70
C ILE A 100 -1.06 13.97 -14.93
N GLU A 101 -0.40 14.21 -16.07
CA GLU A 101 -1.08 14.55 -17.34
C GLU A 101 -1.97 13.45 -17.92
N LYS A 102 -1.76 12.18 -17.55
CA LYS A 102 -2.55 11.05 -18.03
C LYS A 102 -3.77 10.72 -17.18
N GLU A 103 -3.89 11.30 -15.99
CA GLU A 103 -5.10 11.17 -15.16
C GLU A 103 -6.14 12.28 -15.43
N GLU A 104 -5.77 13.33 -16.19
CA GLU A 104 -6.67 14.43 -16.59
C GLU A 104 -7.32 14.27 -17.98
N ASN A 105 -7.02 13.19 -18.73
CA ASN A 105 -7.59 12.87 -20.06
C ASN A 105 -8.27 11.50 -20.08
#